data_AF-A0AAD7DY49-F1
#
_entry.id   AF-A0AAD7DY49-F1
#
_cell.length_a   1.000
_cell.length_b   1.000
_cell.length_c   1.000
_cell.angle_alpha   90.00
_cell.angle_beta   90.00
_cell.angle_gamma   90.00
#
_symmetry.space_group_name_H-M   'P 1'
#
loop_
_entity.id
_entity.type
_entity.pdbx_description
1 polymer ?
#
loop_
_entity_poly.entity_id
_entity_poly.type
_entity_poly.pdbx_seq_one_letter_code
_entity_poly.pdbx_strand_id
1 'polypeptide(L)'
;MANTTVSGAQSIHGQNPQFLVETVIRNRIWESIYWKEHCFALTAESLIDKAIEVRFIGGVYGNQRPTEFLCLLLKLLQIQPEKEILVEYMRADEFKYLRALAAFYVRMTFRAVDVYELLEPLLKDYRKLRLRNMAGYSLTYMDEFIDQLLTEERVCDIILPRLTKRTTLEENGEIGPRQSRLLDALEGKSEHGSARSRSRSGSRSPSRSPRRARSLSRSSRTPSDAGSRYVSRSPSRSRSRSGSRFRSRSRSISPDRMETDPS
;
A
#
# COMPACT_ATOMS: atom_id res chain seq x y z
N MET A 1 32.22 -8.62 -13.11
CA MET A 1 31.30 -7.61 -13.69
C MET A 1 30.37 -7.14 -12.59
N ALA A 2 30.01 -5.86 -12.51
CA ALA A 2 29.20 -5.32 -11.40
C ALA A 2 27.78 -5.93 -11.28
N ASN A 3 27.32 -6.66 -12.30
CA ASN A 3 25.99 -7.29 -12.36
C ASN A 3 26.01 -8.80 -12.00
N THR A 4 27.15 -9.38 -11.67
CA THR A 4 27.19 -10.79 -11.20
C THR A 4 26.69 -10.87 -9.77
N THR A 5 26.05 -11.99 -9.42
CA THR A 5 25.66 -12.28 -8.04
C THR A 5 26.91 -12.35 -7.17
N VAL A 6 26.80 -11.93 -5.90
CA VAL A 6 27.93 -11.92 -4.97
C VAL A 6 28.48 -13.35 -4.81
N SER A 7 29.80 -13.49 -4.68
CA SER A 7 30.52 -14.78 -4.73
C SER A 7 30.17 -15.76 -3.60
N GLY A 8 29.48 -15.32 -2.55
CA GLY A 8 28.96 -16.17 -1.47
C GLY A 8 27.46 -16.49 -1.55
N ALA A 9 26.80 -16.07 -2.64
CA ALA A 9 25.36 -16.24 -2.74
C ALA A 9 24.95 -17.70 -2.96
N GLN A 10 24.01 -18.18 -2.15
CA GLN A 10 23.43 -19.51 -2.26
C GLN A 10 22.46 -19.58 -3.44
N SER A 11 22.44 -20.73 -4.13
CA SER A 11 21.43 -21.01 -5.15
C SER A 11 20.04 -21.06 -4.53
N ILE A 12 19.07 -20.39 -5.14
CA ILE A 12 17.68 -20.38 -4.71
C ILE A 12 16.87 -21.13 -5.77
N HIS A 13 16.02 -22.07 -5.33
CA HIS A 13 15.25 -22.96 -6.22
C HIS A 13 16.13 -23.68 -7.26
N GLY A 14 17.37 -24.03 -6.89
CA GLY A 14 18.32 -24.72 -7.75
C GLY A 14 18.96 -23.86 -8.86
N GLN A 15 18.77 -22.54 -8.84
CA GLN A 15 19.32 -21.62 -9.83
C GLN A 15 19.92 -20.35 -9.20
N ASN A 16 20.55 -19.52 -10.02
CA ASN A 16 21.04 -18.21 -9.58
C ASN A 16 19.85 -17.34 -9.11
N PRO A 17 19.89 -16.72 -7.92
CA PRO A 17 18.82 -15.86 -7.41
C PRO A 17 18.33 -14.80 -8.40
N GLN A 18 19.24 -14.20 -9.19
CA GLN A 18 18.88 -13.19 -10.17
C GLN A 18 17.97 -13.77 -11.27
N PHE A 19 18.08 -15.06 -11.58
CA PHE A 19 17.32 -15.70 -12.65
C PHE A 19 15.84 -15.92 -12.31
N LEU A 20 15.43 -15.61 -11.08
CA LEU A 20 14.02 -15.54 -10.71
C LEU A 20 13.29 -14.38 -11.42
N VAL A 21 14.02 -13.37 -11.88
CA VAL A 21 13.48 -12.33 -12.77
C VAL A 21 13.75 -12.71 -14.22
N GLU A 22 12.76 -12.58 -15.11
CA GLU A 22 12.91 -12.97 -16.52
C GLU A 22 14.04 -12.22 -17.23
N THR A 23 14.74 -12.90 -18.14
CA THR A 23 15.93 -12.38 -18.83
C THR A 23 15.69 -11.03 -19.52
N VAL A 24 14.53 -10.85 -20.16
CA VAL A 24 14.18 -9.59 -20.84
C VAL A 24 14.10 -8.44 -19.84
N ILE A 25 13.48 -8.67 -18.69
CA ILE A 25 13.32 -7.68 -17.62
C ILE A 25 14.68 -7.37 -16.99
N ARG A 26 15.51 -8.37 -16.70
CA ARG A 26 16.86 -8.16 -16.16
C ARG A 26 17.72 -7.28 -17.06
N ASN A 27 17.70 -7.53 -18.37
CA ASN A 27 18.45 -6.71 -19.32
C ASN A 27 17.97 -5.25 -19.29
N ARG A 28 16.64 -5.01 -19.23
CA ARG A 28 16.08 -3.66 -19.08
C ARG A 28 16.48 -3.00 -17.76
N ILE A 29 16.56 -3.75 -16.68
CA ILE A 29 17.03 -3.25 -15.38
C ILE A 29 18.50 -2.83 -15.49
N TRP A 30 19.38 -3.69 -16.00
CA TRP A 30 20.80 -3.37 -16.14
C TRP A 30 21.08 -2.17 -17.07
N GLU A 31 20.25 -1.98 -18.08
CA GLU A 31 20.35 -0.83 -19.00
C GLU A 31 19.82 0.48 -18.39
N SER A 32 18.94 0.39 -17.40
CA SER A 32 18.26 1.55 -16.80
C SER A 32 19.24 2.52 -16.14
N ILE A 33 18.89 3.81 -16.18
CA ILE A 33 19.66 4.89 -15.55
C ILE A 33 19.71 4.66 -14.04
N TYR A 34 18.56 4.34 -13.44
CA TYR A 34 18.45 4.10 -12.00
C TYR A 34 19.39 2.98 -11.52
N TRP A 35 19.50 1.87 -12.27
CA TRP A 35 20.42 0.81 -11.90
C TRP A 35 21.88 1.27 -11.91
N LYS A 36 22.29 2.00 -12.95
CA LYS A 36 23.66 2.46 -13.12
C LYS A 36 24.06 3.51 -12.09
N GLU A 37 23.14 4.40 -11.71
CA GLU A 37 23.41 5.51 -10.79
C GLU A 37 23.20 5.14 -9.32
N HIS A 38 22.13 4.37 -9.01
CA HIS A 38 21.69 4.13 -7.64
C HIS A 38 21.84 2.68 -7.17
N CYS A 39 21.96 1.70 -8.06
CA CYS A 39 22.17 0.29 -7.67
C CYS A 39 23.65 -0.14 -7.75
N PHE A 40 24.55 0.78 -8.10
CA PHE A 40 25.99 0.54 -8.10
C PHE A 40 26.52 0.43 -6.67
N ALA A 41 27.26 -0.65 -6.37
CA ALA A 41 27.86 -0.92 -5.06
C ALA A 41 26.90 -0.85 -3.85
N LEU A 42 25.59 -0.94 -4.09
CA LEU A 42 24.59 -0.93 -3.02
C LEU A 42 24.76 -2.17 -2.11
N THR A 43 24.69 -1.94 -0.81
CA THR A 43 24.70 -2.95 0.26
C THR A 43 23.31 -3.08 0.86
N ALA A 44 23.09 -4.07 1.74
CA ALA A 44 21.82 -4.19 2.46
C ALA A 44 21.50 -2.89 3.25
N GLU A 45 22.48 -2.34 3.97
CA GLU A 45 22.28 -1.13 4.78
C GLU A 45 21.91 0.10 3.93
N SER A 46 22.71 0.38 2.90
CA SER A 46 22.50 1.55 2.01
C SER A 46 21.27 1.42 1.10
N LEU A 47 20.72 0.21 0.95
CA LEU A 47 19.49 -0.01 0.18
C LEU A 47 18.28 0.63 0.86
N ILE A 48 18.28 0.77 2.19
CA ILE A 48 17.19 1.37 2.94
C ILE A 48 16.93 2.80 2.46
N ASP A 49 17.99 3.61 2.31
CA ASP A 49 17.91 4.99 1.84
C ASP A 49 17.20 5.09 0.48
N LYS A 50 17.51 4.15 -0.42
CA LYS A 50 16.89 4.07 -1.75
C LYS A 50 15.47 3.54 -1.71
N ALA A 51 15.16 2.60 -0.83
CA ALA A 51 13.81 2.11 -0.65
C ALA A 51 12.85 3.18 -0.08
N ILE A 52 13.35 4.13 0.70
CA ILE A 52 12.56 5.26 1.23
C ILE A 52 12.16 6.24 0.12
N GLU A 53 13.03 6.46 -0.86
CA GLU A 53 12.78 7.35 -1.99
C GLU A 53 11.68 6.82 -2.93
N VAL A 54 11.41 5.51 -2.92
CA VAL A 54 10.42 4.84 -3.78
C VAL A 54 9.01 5.35 -3.51
N ARG A 55 8.28 5.67 -4.59
CA ARG A 55 6.93 6.27 -4.52
C ARG A 55 5.80 5.35 -4.98
N PHE A 56 6.13 4.23 -5.59
CA PHE A 56 5.16 3.28 -6.13
C PHE A 56 5.77 1.90 -6.30
N ILE A 57 4.93 0.87 -6.18
CA ILE A 57 5.25 -0.50 -6.56
C ILE A 57 4.84 -0.74 -8.02
N GLY A 58 5.43 -1.74 -8.67
CA GLY A 58 5.09 -2.10 -10.05
C GLY A 58 6.25 -2.81 -10.76
N GLY A 59 5.97 -3.38 -11.93
CA GLY A 59 6.97 -4.09 -12.73
C GLY A 59 7.64 -3.19 -13.77
N VAL A 60 7.19 -3.30 -15.01
CA VAL A 60 7.64 -2.47 -16.15
C VAL A 60 6.49 -1.60 -16.65
N TYR A 61 6.80 -0.41 -17.17
CA TYR A 61 5.78 0.50 -17.68
C TYR A 61 6.25 1.27 -18.92
N GLY A 62 5.29 1.79 -19.68
CA GLY A 62 5.55 2.52 -20.93
C GLY A 62 6.34 1.66 -21.91
N ASN A 63 7.47 2.17 -22.40
CA ASN A 63 8.36 1.44 -23.30
C ASN A 63 9.28 0.46 -22.53
N GLN A 64 8.68 -0.48 -21.78
CA GLN A 64 9.38 -1.51 -20.99
C GLN A 64 10.39 -0.94 -19.98
N ARG A 65 10.12 0.24 -19.42
CA ARG A 65 10.98 0.85 -18.40
C ARG A 65 10.72 0.15 -17.06
N PRO A 66 11.75 -0.39 -16.39
CA PRO A 66 11.57 -0.99 -15.06
C PRO A 66 11.30 0.10 -14.03
N THR A 67 10.48 -0.20 -13.04
CA THR A 67 10.31 0.67 -11.88
C THR A 67 11.56 0.64 -10.97
N GLU A 68 11.74 1.68 -10.17
CA GLU A 68 12.78 1.75 -9.14
C GLU A 68 12.62 0.60 -8.13
N PHE A 69 11.38 0.30 -7.76
CA PHE A 69 11.01 -0.82 -6.90
C PHE A 69 11.52 -2.17 -7.45
N LEU A 70 11.31 -2.42 -8.75
CA LEU A 70 11.79 -3.63 -9.42
C LEU A 70 13.32 -3.68 -9.50
N CYS A 71 13.97 -2.54 -9.71
CA CYS A 71 15.44 -2.45 -9.70
C CYS A 71 16.01 -2.81 -8.32
N LEU A 72 15.43 -2.28 -7.24
CA LEU A 72 15.86 -2.60 -5.88
C LEU A 72 15.58 -4.07 -5.53
N LEU A 73 14.50 -4.65 -6.04
CA LEU A 73 14.21 -6.08 -5.87
C LEU A 73 15.29 -6.94 -6.51
N LEU A 74 15.69 -6.64 -7.75
CA LEU A 74 16.79 -7.34 -8.41
C LEU A 74 18.10 -7.14 -7.63
N LYS A 75 18.31 -5.96 -7.04
CA LYS A 75 19.49 -5.70 -6.23
C LYS A 75 19.52 -6.54 -4.95
N LEU A 76 18.38 -6.71 -4.28
CA LEU A 76 18.26 -7.64 -3.14
C LEU A 76 18.55 -9.08 -3.56
N LEU A 77 18.07 -9.53 -4.73
CA LEU A 77 18.40 -10.85 -5.29
C LEU A 77 19.90 -11.00 -5.59
N GLN A 78 20.57 -9.91 -5.98
CA GLN A 78 22.01 -9.91 -6.22
C GLN A 78 22.83 -9.99 -4.93
N ILE A 79 22.45 -9.24 -3.89
CA ILE A 79 23.17 -9.14 -2.61
C ILE A 79 22.86 -10.36 -1.72
N GLN A 80 21.63 -10.85 -1.75
CA GLN A 80 21.11 -11.92 -0.89
C GLN A 80 21.35 -11.66 0.60
N PRO A 81 20.68 -10.64 1.20
CA PRO A 81 20.83 -10.35 2.62
C PRO A 81 20.31 -11.50 3.49
N GLU A 82 20.79 -11.55 4.73
CA GLU A 82 20.38 -12.55 5.71
C GLU A 82 18.91 -12.38 6.12
N LYS A 83 18.30 -13.49 6.59
CA LYS A 83 16.90 -13.53 7.02
C LYS A 83 16.58 -12.49 8.10
N GLU A 84 17.51 -12.25 9.04
CA GLU A 84 17.33 -11.30 10.14
C GLU A 84 17.16 -9.86 9.63
N ILE A 85 17.99 -9.46 8.66
CA ILE A 85 17.92 -8.14 8.03
C ILE A 85 16.55 -7.93 7.36
N LEU A 86 16.03 -8.95 6.68
CA LEU A 86 14.73 -8.89 6.02
C LEU A 86 13.57 -8.80 7.02
N VAL A 87 13.68 -9.50 8.16
CA VAL A 87 12.73 -9.40 9.26
C VAL A 87 12.72 -7.97 9.82
N GLU A 88 13.89 -7.34 9.97
CA GLU A 88 13.97 -5.93 10.38
C GLU A 88 13.35 -4.98 9.35
N TYR A 89 13.57 -5.19 8.05
CA TYR A 89 12.90 -4.41 7.01
C TYR A 89 11.38 -4.53 7.05
N MET A 90 10.85 -5.71 7.39
CA MET A 90 9.42 -5.91 7.56
C MET A 90 8.90 -5.28 8.86
N ARG A 91 9.69 -5.28 9.94
CA ARG A 91 9.34 -4.65 11.23
C ARG A 91 9.27 -3.12 11.12
N ALA A 92 10.08 -2.51 10.27
CA ALA A 92 10.04 -1.07 9.99
C ALA A 92 8.68 -0.65 9.38
N ASP A 93 7.74 -0.27 10.24
CA ASP A 93 6.38 0.10 9.86
C ASP A 93 6.24 1.54 9.36
N GLU A 94 7.27 2.36 9.46
CA GLU A 94 7.25 3.71 8.90
C GLU A 94 7.36 3.68 7.36
N PHE A 95 8.14 2.73 6.82
CA PHE A 95 8.48 2.67 5.40
C PHE A 95 7.70 1.59 4.65
N LYS A 96 6.48 1.92 4.22
CA LYS A 96 5.59 0.98 3.52
C LYS A 96 6.19 0.35 2.26
N TYR A 97 7.00 1.07 1.48
CA TYR A 97 7.59 0.51 0.25
C TYR A 97 8.78 -0.41 0.55
N LEU A 98 9.57 -0.15 1.60
CA LEU A 98 10.59 -1.07 2.09
C LEU A 98 9.96 -2.37 2.57
N ARG A 99 8.87 -2.28 3.34
CA ARG A 99 8.10 -3.46 3.78
C ARG A 99 7.56 -4.27 2.60
N ALA A 100 6.96 -3.62 1.60
CA ALA A 100 6.49 -4.29 0.39
C ALA A 100 7.63 -4.96 -0.38
N LEU A 101 8.80 -4.32 -0.45
CA LEU A 101 9.98 -4.84 -1.12
C LEU A 101 10.51 -6.10 -0.41
N ALA A 102 10.63 -6.04 0.92
CA ALA A 102 11.05 -7.17 1.74
C ALA A 102 10.07 -8.35 1.63
N ALA A 103 8.76 -8.07 1.69
CA ALA A 103 7.73 -9.09 1.52
C ALA A 103 7.82 -9.79 0.16
N PHE A 104 8.03 -9.03 -0.92
CA PHE A 104 8.20 -9.58 -2.25
C PHE A 104 9.48 -10.42 -2.37
N TYR A 105 10.59 -9.96 -1.81
CA TYR A 105 11.82 -10.74 -1.76
C TYR A 105 11.64 -12.07 -1.02
N VAL A 106 11.00 -12.04 0.16
CA VAL A 106 10.69 -13.25 0.95
C VAL A 106 9.85 -14.22 0.13
N ARG A 107 8.80 -13.74 -0.55
CA ARG A 107 7.93 -14.58 -1.40
C ARG A 107 8.70 -15.30 -2.51
N MET A 108 9.72 -14.67 -3.08
CA MET A 108 10.50 -15.26 -4.17
C MET A 108 11.57 -16.24 -3.69
N THR A 109 12.11 -16.05 -2.49
CA THR A 109 13.35 -16.71 -2.07
C THR A 109 13.18 -17.78 -1.00
N PHE A 110 12.21 -17.62 -0.11
CA PHE A 110 12.09 -18.48 1.07
C PHE A 110 11.23 -19.72 0.79
N ARG A 111 11.28 -20.66 1.73
CA ARG A 111 10.42 -21.86 1.72
C ARG A 111 8.97 -21.47 2.01
N ALA A 112 8.02 -22.27 1.51
CA ALA A 112 6.59 -21.99 1.65
C ALA A 112 6.16 -21.75 3.11
N VAL A 113 6.71 -22.52 4.07
CA VAL A 113 6.46 -22.35 5.52
C VAL A 113 6.84 -20.94 6.00
N ASP A 114 8.09 -20.55 5.79
CA ASP A 114 8.58 -19.23 6.18
C ASP A 114 7.82 -18.09 5.50
N VAL A 115 7.41 -18.28 4.23
CA VAL A 115 6.63 -17.29 3.49
C VAL A 115 5.30 -17.04 4.18
N TYR A 116 4.55 -18.09 4.54
CA TYR A 116 3.29 -17.92 5.24
C TYR A 116 3.47 -17.29 6.63
N GLU A 117 4.44 -17.76 7.42
CA GLU A 117 4.69 -17.22 8.77
C GLU A 117 5.05 -15.73 8.76
N LEU A 118 5.82 -15.28 7.77
CA LEU A 118 6.28 -13.89 7.68
C LEU A 118 5.28 -12.96 7.00
N LEU A 119 4.56 -13.43 5.97
CA LEU A 119 3.66 -12.58 5.18
C LEU A 119 2.25 -12.49 5.75
N GLU A 120 1.71 -13.55 6.36
CA GLU A 120 0.34 -13.50 6.90
C GLU A 120 0.12 -12.41 7.95
N PRO A 121 1.07 -12.13 8.87
CA PRO A 121 0.94 -11.00 9.79
C PRO A 121 0.85 -9.64 9.09
N LEU A 122 1.29 -9.52 7.84
CA LEU A 122 1.23 -8.27 7.06
C LEU A 122 -0.16 -8.03 6.44
N LEU A 123 -1.04 -9.04 6.39
CA LEU A 123 -2.43 -8.89 5.93
C LEU A 123 -3.29 -7.99 6.84
N LYS A 124 -2.77 -7.61 8.02
CA LYS A 124 -3.40 -6.63 8.91
C LYS A 124 -3.06 -5.17 8.55
N ASP A 125 -2.14 -4.97 7.61
CA ASP A 125 -1.65 -3.65 7.21
C ASP A 125 -2.51 -3.09 6.06
N TYR A 126 -3.40 -2.16 6.37
CA TYR A 126 -4.32 -1.55 5.40
C TYR A 126 -3.80 -0.23 4.82
N ARG A 127 -2.48 -0.03 4.80
CA ARG A 127 -1.89 1.22 4.27
C ARG A 127 -1.96 1.24 2.75
N LYS A 128 -2.30 2.43 2.23
CA LYS A 128 -2.39 2.70 0.80
C LYS A 128 -1.03 2.61 0.11
N LEU A 129 -0.95 1.82 -0.94
CA LEU A 129 0.15 1.73 -1.88
C LEU A 129 -0.26 2.31 -3.23
N ARG A 130 0.73 2.82 -3.95
CA ARG A 130 0.54 3.28 -5.33
C ARG A 130 1.12 2.21 -6.24
N LEU A 131 0.30 1.65 -7.12
CA LEU A 131 0.73 0.67 -8.11
C LEU A 131 0.91 1.37 -9.46
N ARG A 132 2.04 1.08 -10.12
CA ARG A 132 2.33 1.56 -11.47
C ARG A 132 2.09 0.42 -12.45
N ASN A 133 1.01 0.55 -13.21
CA ASN A 133 0.67 -0.32 -14.33
C ASN A 133 1.20 0.27 -15.64
N MET A 134 1.12 -0.53 -16.71
CA MET A 134 1.48 -0.08 -18.06
C MET A 134 0.76 1.21 -18.49
N ALA A 135 -0.52 1.33 -18.11
CA ALA A 135 -1.39 2.44 -18.49
C ALA A 135 -1.31 3.67 -17.56
N GLY A 136 -0.84 3.52 -16.31
CA GLY A 136 -0.94 4.61 -15.33
C GLY A 136 -0.73 4.19 -13.88
N TYR A 137 -1.16 5.04 -12.96
CA TYR A 137 -1.13 4.75 -11.53
C TYR A 137 -2.50 4.30 -11.04
N SER A 138 -2.55 3.24 -10.26
CA SER A 138 -3.71 2.80 -9.50
C SER A 138 -3.40 2.85 -7.99
N LEU A 139 -4.47 2.93 -7.19
CA LEU A 139 -4.40 2.80 -5.75
C LEU A 139 -4.60 1.32 -5.39
N THR A 140 -3.72 0.78 -4.56
CA THR A 140 -3.85 -0.54 -3.95
C THR A 140 -3.58 -0.43 -2.45
N TYR A 141 -3.71 -1.52 -1.72
CA TYR A 141 -3.39 -1.58 -0.30
C TYR A 141 -2.29 -2.62 -0.03
N MET A 142 -1.65 -2.54 1.14
CA MET A 142 -0.58 -3.45 1.51
C MET A 142 -1.09 -4.88 1.69
N ASP A 143 -2.20 -5.07 2.42
CA ASP A 143 -2.89 -6.34 2.54
C ASP A 143 -3.26 -6.96 1.19
N GLU A 144 -3.84 -6.17 0.27
CA GLU A 144 -4.13 -6.63 -1.09
C GLU A 144 -2.86 -7.07 -1.83
N PHE A 145 -1.77 -6.30 -1.71
CA PHE A 145 -0.49 -6.65 -2.34
C PHE A 145 0.11 -7.95 -1.76
N ILE A 146 0.00 -8.15 -0.44
CA ILE A 146 0.47 -9.38 0.21
C ILE A 146 -0.40 -10.57 -0.20
N ASP A 147 -1.72 -10.40 -0.30
CA ASP A 147 -2.63 -11.44 -0.77
C ASP A 147 -2.32 -11.83 -2.22
N GLN A 148 -2.06 -10.85 -3.09
CA GLN A 148 -1.59 -11.09 -4.46
C GLN A 148 -0.30 -11.90 -4.49
N LEU A 149 0.68 -11.58 -3.63
CA LEU A 149 1.92 -12.36 -3.54
C LEU A 149 1.68 -13.82 -3.13
N LEU A 150 0.68 -14.10 -2.30
CA LEU A 150 0.40 -15.46 -1.81
C LEU A 150 -0.46 -16.28 -2.78
N THR A 151 -1.32 -15.63 -3.57
CA THR A 151 -2.36 -16.29 -4.36
C THR A 151 -2.09 -16.26 -5.86
N GLU A 152 -1.52 -15.18 -6.39
CA GLU A 152 -1.30 -15.00 -7.82
C GLU A 152 0.00 -15.65 -8.29
N GLU A 153 0.05 -16.04 -9.57
CA GLU A 153 1.25 -16.62 -10.18
C GLU A 153 2.23 -15.56 -10.69
N ARG A 154 1.73 -14.34 -10.97
CA ARG A 154 2.52 -13.23 -11.50
C ARG A 154 2.15 -11.94 -10.77
N VAL A 155 3.14 -11.29 -10.18
CA VAL A 155 2.99 -9.98 -9.52
C VAL A 155 4.09 -9.05 -10.02
N CYS A 156 3.74 -7.79 -10.32
CA CYS A 156 4.68 -6.78 -10.82
C CYS A 156 5.53 -7.28 -12.02
N ASP A 157 4.87 -7.92 -12.99
CA ASP A 157 5.47 -8.50 -14.20
C ASP A 157 6.48 -9.63 -13.98
N ILE A 158 6.67 -10.12 -12.75
CA ILE A 158 7.54 -11.26 -12.43
C ILE A 158 6.71 -12.52 -12.20
N ILE A 159 7.13 -13.65 -12.80
CA ILE A 159 6.58 -14.98 -12.47
C ILE A 159 7.11 -15.41 -11.10
N LEU A 160 6.20 -15.67 -10.17
CA LEU A 160 6.56 -16.13 -8.84
C LEU A 160 6.89 -17.63 -8.85
N PRO A 161 7.88 -18.08 -8.06
CA PRO A 161 8.09 -19.51 -7.84
C PRO A 161 6.84 -20.17 -7.28
N ARG A 162 6.58 -21.41 -7.72
CA ARG A 162 5.41 -22.17 -7.29
C ARG A 162 5.42 -22.34 -5.79
N LEU A 163 4.30 -22.00 -5.16
CA LEU A 163 4.13 -22.07 -3.72
C LEU A 163 3.12 -23.18 -3.40
N THR A 164 3.50 -24.06 -2.48
CA THR A 164 2.64 -25.13 -2.01
C THR A 164 1.44 -24.52 -1.29
N LYS A 165 0.23 -24.98 -1.62
CA LYS A 165 -1.00 -24.44 -1.04
C LYS A 165 -0.98 -24.61 0.48
N ARG A 166 -1.54 -23.64 1.20
CA ARG A 166 -1.62 -23.69 2.65
C ARG A 166 -2.31 -24.97 3.17
N THR A 167 -3.41 -25.39 2.54
CA THR A 167 -4.17 -26.59 2.95
C THR A 167 -3.29 -27.84 2.98
N THR A 168 -2.43 -28.02 1.97
CA THR A 168 -1.50 -29.15 1.91
C THR A 168 -0.40 -29.07 2.97
N LEU A 169 0.01 -27.86 3.40
CA LEU A 169 1.00 -27.70 4.46
C LEU A 169 0.40 -27.93 5.85
N GLU A 170 -0.88 -27.56 6.04
CA GLU A 170 -1.64 -27.86 7.26
C GLU A 170 -1.91 -29.37 7.40
N GLU A 171 -2.27 -30.05 6.31
CA GLU A 171 -2.45 -31.52 6.27
C GLU A 171 -1.16 -32.27 6.60
N ASN A 172 -0.01 -31.76 6.15
CA ASN A 172 1.30 -32.32 6.45
C ASN A 172 1.79 -31.98 7.88
N GLY A 173 1.10 -31.09 8.60
CA GLY A 173 1.50 -30.62 9.93
C GLY A 173 2.74 -29.72 9.94
N GLU A 174 3.15 -29.17 8.79
CA GLU A 174 4.30 -28.26 8.70
C GLU A 174 3.95 -26.84 9.19
N ILE A 175 2.66 -26.47 9.15
CA ILE A 175 2.16 -25.16 9.59
C ILE A 175 0.90 -25.37 10.43
N GLY A 176 0.77 -24.58 11.50
CA GLY A 176 -0.45 -24.54 12.30
C GLY A 176 -1.65 -23.90 11.58
N PRO A 177 -2.86 -24.01 12.15
CA PRO A 177 -4.05 -23.36 11.58
C PRO A 177 -3.84 -21.85 11.48
N ARG A 178 -4.38 -21.24 10.43
CA ARG A 178 -4.26 -19.80 10.20
C ARG A 178 -4.83 -18.99 11.36
N GLN A 179 -3.98 -18.21 12.04
CA GLN A 179 -4.41 -17.26 13.06
C GLN A 179 -4.97 -15.99 12.40
N SER A 180 -6.24 -16.01 12.01
CA SER A 180 -6.94 -14.80 11.55
C SER A 180 -7.56 -14.08 12.74
N ARG A 181 -7.24 -12.80 12.93
CA ARG A 181 -7.86 -11.96 13.98
C ARG A 181 -9.37 -11.84 13.83
N LEU A 182 -9.91 -12.00 12.60
CA LEU A 182 -11.35 -12.00 12.36
C LEU A 182 -12.01 -13.29 12.86
N LEU A 183 -11.32 -14.44 12.76
CA LEU A 183 -11.82 -15.70 13.30
C LEU A 183 -11.80 -15.67 14.83
N ASP A 184 -10.71 -15.17 15.43
CA ASP A 184 -10.61 -14.95 16.88
C ASP A 184 -11.71 -14.00 17.41
N ALA A 185 -12.00 -12.91 16.69
CA ALA A 185 -13.08 -11.99 17.03
C ALA A 185 -14.50 -12.56 16.80
N LEU A 186 -14.66 -13.58 15.95
CA LEU A 186 -15.93 -14.26 15.70
C LEU A 186 -16.19 -15.36 16.73
N GLU A 187 -15.16 -16.14 17.08
CA GLU A 187 -15.20 -17.13 18.15
C GLU A 187 -15.36 -16.47 19.53
N GLY A 188 -14.71 -15.34 19.79
CA GLY A 188 -14.92 -14.57 21.04
C GLY A 188 -16.31 -13.94 21.20
N LYS A 189 -17.13 -13.91 20.14
CA LYS A 189 -18.52 -13.37 20.18
C LYS A 189 -19.59 -14.45 20.35
N SER A 190 -19.28 -15.73 20.17
CA SER A 190 -20.26 -16.81 20.32
C SER A 190 -20.51 -17.21 21.79
N GLU A 191 -19.62 -16.83 22.73
CA GLU A 191 -19.75 -17.20 24.16
C GLU A 191 -20.61 -16.25 25.02
N HIS A 192 -21.21 -15.19 24.47
CA HIS A 192 -22.02 -14.23 25.26
C HIS A 192 -23.51 -14.10 24.87
N GLY A 193 -24.07 -15.12 24.21
CA GLY A 193 -25.43 -15.10 23.67
C GLY A 193 -26.50 -15.95 24.37
N SER A 194 -26.22 -16.61 25.50
CA SER A 194 -27.15 -17.61 26.10
C SER A 194 -27.37 -17.42 27.61
N ALA A 195 -27.77 -16.23 28.05
CA ALA A 195 -28.40 -16.06 29.38
C ALA A 195 -29.17 -14.74 29.50
N ARG A 196 -30.33 -14.62 28.84
CA ARG A 196 -31.38 -13.72 29.34
C ARG A 196 -32.70 -14.48 29.44
N SER A 197 -32.86 -15.05 30.61
CA SER A 197 -34.06 -15.63 31.17
C SER A 197 -35.27 -14.71 30.97
N ARG A 198 -36.35 -15.36 30.53
CA ARG A 198 -37.73 -14.90 30.52
C ARG A 198 -38.15 -14.43 31.92
N SER A 199 -38.68 -13.21 32.03
CA SER A 199 -39.66 -12.88 33.06
C SER A 199 -40.71 -11.93 32.49
N ARG A 200 -41.94 -12.45 32.46
CA ARG A 200 -43.19 -11.85 32.01
C ARG A 200 -43.70 -10.79 33.00
N SER A 201 -44.26 -9.71 32.43
CA SER A 201 -45.45 -8.94 32.85
C SER A 201 -45.58 -8.40 34.28
N GLY A 202 -45.76 -7.07 34.38
CA GLY A 202 -46.37 -6.40 35.54
C GLY A 202 -46.50 -4.89 35.31
N SER A 203 -47.68 -4.45 34.92
CA SER A 203 -48.07 -3.05 34.71
C SER A 203 -48.23 -2.27 36.02
N ARG A 204 -47.85 -0.97 36.04
CA ARG A 204 -48.64 0.15 36.61
C ARG A 204 -47.90 1.50 36.55
N SER A 205 -48.70 2.51 36.21
CA SER A 205 -48.40 3.92 35.95
C SER A 205 -48.15 4.76 37.23
N PRO A 206 -47.78 6.06 37.12
CA PRO A 206 -46.90 6.79 38.05
C PRO A 206 -47.64 7.73 39.02
N SER A 207 -47.00 8.13 40.12
CA SER A 207 -47.37 9.36 40.81
C SER A 207 -46.26 10.00 41.66
N ARG A 208 -46.15 11.32 41.49
CA ARG A 208 -45.90 12.39 42.48
C ARG A 208 -44.57 12.46 43.26
N SER A 209 -43.80 13.49 42.91
CA SER A 209 -42.93 14.34 43.76
C SER A 209 -43.74 15.04 44.88
N PRO A 210 -43.16 15.91 45.78
CA PRO A 210 -41.76 16.36 45.94
C PRO A 210 -41.27 16.56 47.41
N ARG A 211 -40.01 17.03 47.54
CA ARG A 211 -39.42 17.96 48.56
C ARG A 211 -38.33 17.36 49.46
N ARG A 212 -37.09 17.87 49.34
CA ARG A 212 -36.45 18.71 50.38
C ARG A 212 -35.15 19.37 49.89
N ALA A 213 -34.98 20.61 50.31
CA ALA A 213 -33.90 21.53 49.98
C ALA A 213 -32.60 21.24 50.75
N ARG A 214 -31.47 21.69 50.19
CA ARG A 214 -30.44 22.44 50.93
C ARG A 214 -29.57 23.29 50.01
N SER A 215 -29.29 24.47 50.54
CA SER A 215 -28.68 25.69 50.02
C SER A 215 -27.19 25.61 49.71
N LEU A 216 -26.69 26.51 48.85
CA LEU A 216 -25.71 27.57 49.23
C LEU A 216 -25.43 28.57 48.07
N SER A 217 -25.63 29.85 48.40
CA SER A 217 -25.09 31.15 47.89
C SER A 217 -24.01 31.17 46.78
N ARG A 218 -23.88 32.19 45.91
CA ARG A 218 -23.90 33.65 46.15
C ARG A 218 -23.78 34.46 44.83
N SER A 219 -24.46 35.62 44.78
CA SER A 219 -24.10 36.90 44.10
C SER A 219 -24.01 36.95 42.55
N SER A 220 -24.45 37.97 41.81
CA SER A 220 -25.25 39.19 42.04
C SER A 220 -25.41 39.96 40.71
N ARG A 221 -26.64 40.47 40.46
CA ARG A 221 -27.00 41.78 39.85
C ARG A 221 -26.74 42.01 38.35
N THR A 222 -27.74 41.95 37.44
CA THR A 222 -28.90 42.86 37.11
C THR A 222 -28.60 43.78 35.91
N PRO A 223 -29.59 44.38 35.20
CA PRO A 223 -30.77 43.79 34.56
C PRO A 223 -31.04 44.44 33.17
N SER A 224 -32.25 44.24 32.63
CA SER A 224 -32.95 45.02 31.60
C SER A 224 -32.61 44.71 30.14
N ASP A 225 -33.53 44.74 29.18
CA ASP A 225 -34.99 44.69 29.15
C ASP A 225 -35.33 44.60 27.64
N ALA A 226 -36.52 44.11 27.35
CA ALA A 226 -37.30 44.41 26.16
C ALA A 226 -36.71 44.11 24.76
N GLY A 227 -37.38 43.17 24.10
CA GLY A 227 -38.08 43.59 22.89
C GLY A 227 -37.79 42.81 21.62
N SER A 228 -38.73 41.89 21.34
CA SER A 228 -39.41 41.77 20.04
C SER A 228 -38.54 41.43 18.81
N ARG A 229 -38.53 40.16 18.38
CA ARG A 229 -39.48 39.59 17.39
C ARG A 229 -39.17 39.99 15.94
N TYR A 230 -38.64 38.98 15.21
CA TYR A 230 -38.95 38.58 13.83
C TYR A 230 -38.80 39.62 12.69
N VAL A 231 -38.08 39.24 11.63
CA VAL A 231 -38.57 39.09 10.24
C VAL A 231 -37.38 39.05 9.27
N SER A 232 -37.48 38.09 8.36
CA SER A 232 -36.68 37.80 7.17
C SER A 232 -36.50 38.97 6.20
N ARG A 233 -35.35 39.01 5.51
CA ARG A 233 -35.25 39.44 4.10
C ARG A 233 -33.84 39.25 3.53
N SER A 234 -33.72 38.41 2.51
CA SER A 234 -32.73 38.64 1.44
C SER A 234 -33.09 39.94 0.72
N PRO A 235 -32.09 40.70 0.23
CA PRO A 235 -31.99 40.81 -1.22
C PRO A 235 -30.57 40.95 -1.80
N SER A 236 -30.48 40.50 -3.05
CA SER A 236 -29.46 40.71 -4.07
C SER A 236 -29.05 42.16 -4.30
N ARG A 237 -27.79 42.39 -4.75
CA ARG A 237 -27.46 43.30 -5.86
C ARG A 237 -26.03 43.15 -6.38
N SER A 238 -25.99 43.22 -7.71
CA SER A 238 -24.88 43.19 -8.66
C SER A 238 -24.14 44.53 -8.77
N ARG A 239 -22.90 44.52 -9.27
CA ARG A 239 -22.47 45.33 -10.43
C ARG A 239 -21.08 44.98 -10.96
N SER A 240 -20.92 45.32 -12.23
CA SER A 240 -20.02 44.82 -13.27
C SER A 240 -19.03 45.89 -13.77
N ARG A 241 -17.96 45.45 -14.46
CA ARG A 241 -17.30 46.03 -15.67
C ARG A 241 -15.83 45.56 -15.75
N SER A 242 -15.13 45.40 -16.87
CA SER A 242 -15.39 45.20 -18.32
C SER A 242 -14.05 45.28 -19.07
N GLY A 243 -13.86 44.46 -20.12
CA GLY A 243 -12.96 44.72 -21.28
C GLY A 243 -11.60 44.00 -21.27
N SER A 244 -11.00 43.54 -22.37
CA SER A 244 -11.43 43.32 -23.76
C SER A 244 -10.34 42.55 -24.53
N ARG A 245 -10.76 41.63 -25.41
CA ARG A 245 -10.20 41.19 -26.72
C ARG A 245 -8.68 41.30 -27.00
N PHE A 246 -8.08 40.17 -27.39
CA PHE A 246 -7.21 40.11 -28.57
C PHE A 246 -7.40 38.80 -29.35
N ARG A 247 -7.26 38.93 -30.67
CA ARG A 247 -7.49 37.97 -31.74
C ARG A 247 -6.18 37.87 -32.52
N SER A 248 -5.65 36.68 -32.76
CA SER A 248 -4.66 36.45 -33.82
C SER A 248 -4.75 35.02 -34.36
N ARG A 249 -4.99 34.97 -35.67
CA ARG A 249 -4.78 33.82 -36.57
C ARG A 249 -3.29 33.73 -36.87
N SER A 250 -2.74 32.52 -36.96
CA SER A 250 -1.63 32.19 -37.88
C SER A 250 -1.66 30.71 -38.25
N ARG A 251 -1.73 30.47 -39.56
CA ARG A 251 -1.41 29.21 -40.26
C ARG A 251 0.11 29.06 -40.33
N SER A 252 0.63 27.87 -40.10
CA SER A 252 1.94 27.45 -40.60
C SER A 252 1.75 26.30 -41.59
N ILE A 253 1.75 26.65 -42.87
CA ILE A 253 2.02 25.76 -43.99
C ILE A 253 3.53 25.51 -43.97
N SER A 254 3.94 24.24 -43.97
CA SER A 254 5.33 23.84 -44.25
C SER A 254 5.39 23.33 -45.68
N PRO A 255 6.14 23.96 -46.60
CA PRO A 255 6.45 23.38 -47.89
C PRO A 255 7.91 22.90 -47.88
N ASP A 256 8.13 21.60 -47.73
CA ASP A 256 9.41 20.97 -48.10
C ASP A 256 9.11 19.73 -48.94
N ARG A 257 8.92 19.99 -50.24
CA ARG A 257 9.12 19.01 -51.31
C ARG A 257 9.85 19.74 -52.43
N MET A 258 11.18 19.75 -52.33
CA MET A 258 12.06 20.04 -53.46
C MET A 258 12.71 18.71 -53.83
N GLU A 259 12.18 18.11 -54.89
CA GLU A 259 12.89 17.12 -55.70
C GLU A 259 14.06 17.85 -56.38
N THR A 260 15.29 17.38 -56.17
CA THR A 260 16.42 17.59 -57.08
C THR A 260 17.34 16.38 -57.03
N ASP A 261 17.04 15.37 -57.85
CA ASP A 261 18.06 14.67 -58.64
C ASP A 261 18.18 15.48 -59.95
N PRO A 262 19.38 15.70 -60.54
CA PRO A 262 20.03 14.59 -61.27
C PRO A 262 21.57 14.63 -61.37
N SER A 263 22.12 13.44 -61.66
CA SER A 263 23.46 13.10 -62.21
C SER A 263 24.55 12.74 -61.20
#